data_AF-A0A2J6I680-F1
#
_entry.id   AF-A0A2J6I680-F1
#
_cell.length_a   1.000
_cell.length_b   1.000
_cell.length_c   1.000
_cell.angle_alpha   90.00
_cell.angle_beta   90.00
_cell.angle_gamma   90.00
#
_symmetry.space_group_name_H-M   'P 1'
#
loop_
_entity.id
_entity.type
_entity.pdbx_description
1 polymer ?
#
loop_
_entity_poly.entity_id
_entity_poly.type
_entity_poly.pdbx_seq_one_letter_code
_entity_poly.pdbx_strand_id
1 'polypeptide(L)'
;LGFTTQVFEGEESLYEGMGSNYGLFEDMFAPFKKNSRYVYSTFLYYYCRETPCNLFVSTEYHFETKSPKIFPNPFSYSTTLKFDYSDSNIYVLQIINQNAQLINTIENIKSGEIEIRKGKMKKGIYYYRLHTEKGIIASGKMIIN
;
A
#
# COMPACT_ATOMS: atom_id res chain seq x y z
N LEU A 1 -24.36 15.48 -10.16
CA LEU A 1 -24.76 15.18 -8.78
C LEU A 1 -24.71 16.48 -8.00
N GLY A 2 -25.87 17.01 -7.60
CA GLY A 2 -25.96 18.21 -6.78
C GLY A 2 -25.69 17.85 -5.33
N PHE A 3 -24.45 18.04 -4.89
CA PHE A 3 -24.10 17.93 -3.49
C PHE A 3 -24.43 19.25 -2.81
N THR A 4 -25.37 19.22 -1.87
CA THR A 4 -25.65 20.35 -0.98
C THR A 4 -24.88 20.15 0.32
N THR A 5 -23.95 21.05 0.60
CA THR A 5 -23.24 21.09 1.89
C THR A 5 -24.16 21.72 2.94
N GLN A 6 -24.52 20.95 3.96
CA GLN A 6 -25.19 21.48 5.15
C GLN A 6 -24.16 21.67 6.26
N VAL A 7 -24.13 22.87 6.84
CA VAL A 7 -23.30 23.17 8.01
C VAL A 7 -24.15 22.93 9.25
N PHE A 8 -23.66 22.09 10.17
CA PHE A 8 -24.23 21.94 11.49
C PHE A 8 -23.56 22.96 12.41
N GLU A 9 -24.33 23.93 12.90
CA GLU A 9 -23.85 24.92 13.87
C GLU A 9 -23.95 24.31 15.27
N GLY A 10 -22.80 23.88 15.80
CA GLY A 10 -22.60 23.37 17.16
C GLY A 10 -21.12 23.43 17.50
N GLU A 11 -20.76 23.43 18.78
CA GLU A 11 -19.36 23.41 19.29
C GLU A 11 -18.63 22.09 18.99
N GLU A 12 -18.84 21.49 17.82
CA GLU A 12 -18.26 20.20 17.46
C GLU A 12 -17.34 20.35 16.25
N SER A 13 -16.15 19.78 16.39
CA SER A 13 -15.11 19.74 15.37
C SER A 13 -15.67 19.17 14.06
N LEU A 14 -15.51 19.93 12.97
CA LEU A 14 -15.90 19.49 11.64
C LEU A 14 -14.87 18.48 11.13
N TYR A 15 -15.32 17.28 10.74
CA TYR A 15 -14.47 16.26 10.11
C TYR A 15 -14.89 16.09 8.65
N GLU A 16 -13.98 16.33 7.72
CA GLU A 16 -14.22 16.06 6.29
C GLU A 16 -13.78 14.65 5.92
N GLY A 17 -14.66 13.93 5.21
CA GLY A 17 -14.43 12.58 4.71
C GLY A 17 -13.95 12.56 3.25
N MET A 18 -13.28 11.46 2.89
CA MET A 18 -12.57 11.22 1.62
C MET A 18 -13.42 11.41 0.35
N GLY A 19 -12.90 12.14 -0.63
CA GLY A 19 -13.56 12.29 -1.94
C GLY A 19 -12.94 13.25 -2.98
N SER A 20 -11.62 13.53 -2.95
CA SER A 20 -10.96 14.40 -3.94
C SER A 20 -10.02 13.63 -4.87
N ASN A 21 -10.04 13.96 -6.17
CA ASN A 21 -9.15 13.39 -7.19
C ASN A 21 -7.78 14.09 -7.28
N TYR A 22 -7.50 15.09 -6.43
CA TYR A 22 -6.29 15.93 -6.51
C TYR A 22 -5.31 15.78 -5.33
N GLY A 23 -5.52 14.79 -4.45
CA GLY A 23 -4.67 14.57 -3.28
C GLY A 23 -5.31 15.05 -1.98
N LEU A 24 -4.70 14.69 -0.84
CA LEU A 24 -5.37 14.62 0.46
C LEU A 24 -5.56 15.96 1.18
N PHE A 25 -4.90 17.06 0.76
CA PHE A 25 -5.12 18.39 1.33
C PHE A 25 -4.83 19.47 0.28
N GLU A 26 -5.82 20.32 0.00
CA GLU A 26 -5.59 21.68 -0.51
C GLU A 26 -5.76 22.66 0.65
N ASP A 27 -5.09 23.81 0.60
CA ASP A 27 -5.38 24.93 1.51
C ASP A 27 -6.81 25.42 1.26
N MET A 28 -7.78 24.88 2.00
CA MET A 28 -9.15 25.37 1.98
C MET A 28 -9.25 26.66 2.80
N PHE A 29 -8.91 27.79 2.18
CA PHE A 29 -9.39 29.07 2.66
C PHE A 29 -10.85 29.25 2.22
N ALA A 30 -11.79 28.68 2.99
CA ALA A 30 -13.22 28.86 2.77
C ALA A 30 -13.81 29.78 3.87
N PRO A 31 -13.63 31.11 3.75
CA PRO A 31 -14.14 32.03 4.76
C PRO A 31 -15.67 32.08 4.68
N PHE A 32 -16.34 31.77 5.78
CA PHE A 32 -17.80 31.80 5.83
C PHE A 32 -18.31 33.24 5.88
N LYS A 33 -19.23 33.59 4.97
CA LYS A 33 -19.78 34.93 4.82
C LYS A 33 -21.17 35.01 5.46
N LYS A 34 -21.32 35.79 6.54
CA LYS A 34 -22.63 36.13 7.14
C LYS A 34 -22.85 37.64 6.94
N ASN A 35 -23.97 38.01 6.33
CA ASN A 35 -24.30 39.41 5.99
C ASN A 35 -23.16 40.16 5.27
N SER A 36 -22.59 39.52 4.25
CA SER A 36 -21.51 40.08 3.43
C SER A 36 -20.17 40.33 4.15
N ARG A 37 -20.01 39.92 5.42
CA ARG A 37 -18.72 39.91 6.13
C ARG A 37 -18.22 38.49 6.34
N TYR A 38 -16.92 38.29 6.20
CA TYR A 38 -16.26 37.04 6.57
C TYR A 38 -16.19 36.97 8.11
N VAL A 39 -16.80 35.95 8.71
CA VAL A 39 -16.95 35.86 10.18
C VAL A 39 -16.04 34.80 10.81
N TYR A 40 -15.63 33.77 10.05
CA TYR A 40 -14.79 32.70 10.57
C TYR A 40 -13.67 32.34 9.60
N SER A 41 -12.47 32.12 10.14
CA SER A 41 -11.34 31.50 9.47
C SER A 41 -11.20 30.06 9.95
N THR A 42 -11.40 29.11 9.04
CA THR A 42 -11.11 27.70 9.30
C THR A 42 -9.59 27.51 9.31
N PHE A 43 -9.05 27.02 10.42
CA PHE A 43 -7.65 26.60 10.51
C PHE A 43 -7.60 25.08 10.47
N LEU A 44 -6.77 24.53 9.59
CA LEU A 44 -6.49 23.10 9.59
C LEU A 44 -5.51 22.80 10.74
N TYR A 45 -5.98 22.07 11.75
CA TYR A 45 -5.09 21.54 12.79
C TYR A 45 -4.50 20.23 12.26
N TYR A 46 -3.22 20.27 11.88
CA TYR A 46 -2.45 19.06 11.62
C TYR A 46 -2.32 18.28 12.94
N TYR A 47 -2.77 17.02 12.96
CA TYR A 47 -2.76 16.13 14.13
C TYR A 47 -1.36 15.70 14.62
N CYS A 48 -0.32 16.39 14.19
CA CYS A 48 1.08 16.00 14.36
C CYS A 48 1.88 17.14 14.97
N ARG A 49 1.78 17.31 16.29
CA ARG A 49 2.49 18.38 17.02
C ARG A 49 3.87 17.98 17.52
N GLU A 50 4.20 16.69 17.57
CA GLU A 50 5.50 16.20 18.06
C GLU A 50 6.05 15.09 17.15
N THR A 51 7.34 15.17 16.84
CA THR A 51 8.05 14.30 15.90
C THR A 51 8.46 12.95 16.49
N PRO A 52 8.61 11.89 15.65
CA PRO A 52 8.42 11.89 14.19
C PRO A 52 7.03 11.38 13.80
N CYS A 53 6.33 12.18 13.01
CA CYS A 53 5.10 11.75 12.36
C CYS A 53 5.41 10.88 11.14
N ASN A 54 5.38 9.57 11.36
CA ASN A 54 5.36 8.58 10.29
C ASN A 54 3.95 8.50 9.69
N LEU A 55 3.56 9.54 8.96
CA LEU A 55 2.44 9.43 8.04
C LEU A 55 2.88 8.52 6.90
N PHE A 56 2.34 7.31 6.87
CA PHE A 56 2.43 6.42 5.71
C PHE A 56 1.62 7.05 4.57
N VAL A 57 2.24 7.98 3.84
CA VAL A 57 1.73 8.41 2.55
C VAL A 57 1.89 7.26 1.57
N SER A 58 0.79 6.81 0.96
CA SER A 58 0.77 5.64 0.06
C SER A 58 1.58 5.81 -1.23
N THR A 59 2.24 6.96 -1.42
CA THR A 59 3.17 7.21 -2.52
C THR A 59 4.58 7.15 -1.99
N GLU A 60 5.18 5.97 -2.08
CA GLU A 60 6.61 5.78 -1.90
C GLU A 60 7.34 6.68 -2.91
N TYR A 61 8.19 7.57 -2.42
CA TYR A 61 9.15 8.29 -3.25
C TYR A 61 9.97 7.20 -3.96
N HIS A 62 9.85 7.10 -5.28
CA HIS A 62 10.65 6.17 -6.10
C HIS A 62 12.13 6.61 -6.06
N PHE A 63 12.80 6.36 -4.94
CA PHE A 63 14.19 5.92 -5.04
C PHE A 63 14.14 4.61 -5.81
N GLU A 64 15.06 4.41 -6.77
CA GLU A 64 15.34 3.10 -7.33
C GLU A 64 15.89 2.17 -6.23
N THR A 65 15.06 1.85 -5.23
CA THR A 65 15.27 0.66 -4.43
C THR A 65 15.10 -0.48 -5.41
N LYS A 66 16.10 -1.37 -5.48
CA LYS A 66 16.03 -2.63 -6.22
C LYS A 66 15.00 -3.54 -5.57
N SER A 67 13.75 -3.12 -5.67
CA SER A 67 12.62 -3.81 -5.12
C SER A 67 12.39 -5.08 -5.93
N PRO A 68 12.04 -6.17 -5.26
CA PRO A 68 11.75 -7.43 -5.92
C PRO A 68 10.57 -7.25 -6.88
N LYS A 69 10.74 -7.69 -8.13
CA LYS A 69 9.75 -7.57 -9.19
C LYS A 69 9.09 -8.92 -9.43
N ILE A 70 7.76 -8.93 -9.57
CA ILE A 70 7.01 -10.13 -9.94
C ILE A 70 6.32 -9.91 -11.29
N PHE A 71 6.59 -10.77 -12.26
CA PHE A 71 6.04 -10.63 -13.62
C PHE A 71 5.97 -11.98 -14.34
N PRO A 72 4.95 -12.21 -15.20
CA PRO A 72 3.75 -11.38 -15.32
C PRO A 72 2.86 -11.45 -14.06
N ASN A 73 2.16 -10.36 -13.74
CA ASN A 73 1.16 -10.33 -12.68
C ASN A 73 0.01 -9.41 -13.12
N PRO A 74 -1.20 -9.90 -13.37
CA PRO A 74 -1.67 -11.29 -13.16
C PRO A 74 -1.03 -12.33 -14.10
N PHE A 75 -1.12 -13.62 -13.75
CA PHE A 75 -0.62 -14.73 -14.57
C PHE A 75 -1.58 -15.92 -14.64
N SER A 76 -1.52 -16.69 -15.73
CA SER A 76 -2.38 -17.88 -15.94
C SER A 76 -1.68 -19.22 -15.66
N TYR A 77 -0.35 -19.29 -15.85
CA TYR A 77 0.42 -20.54 -15.76
C TYR A 77 1.64 -20.43 -14.86
N SER A 78 2.48 -19.40 -15.05
CA SER A 78 3.60 -19.09 -14.18
C SER A 78 3.88 -17.60 -14.10
N THR A 79 4.55 -17.20 -13.03
CA THR A 79 5.14 -15.86 -12.85
C THR A 79 6.58 -16.03 -12.38
N THR A 80 7.42 -15.03 -12.62
CA THR A 80 8.79 -14.97 -12.12
C THR A 80 8.90 -13.92 -11.04
N LEU A 81 9.46 -14.30 -9.89
CA LEU A 81 9.91 -13.36 -8.87
C LEU A 81 11.41 -13.11 -9.07
N LYS A 82 11.77 -11.86 -9.34
CA LYS A 82 13.14 -11.38 -9.50
C LYS A 82 13.56 -10.52 -8.33
N PHE A 83 14.72 -10.76 -7.74
CA PHE A 83 15.23 -10.06 -6.57
C PHE A 83 16.76 -10.04 -6.55
N ASP A 84 17.34 -9.20 -5.70
CA ASP A 84 18.79 -9.14 -5.50
C ASP A 84 19.27 -10.38 -4.73
N TYR A 85 20.01 -11.23 -5.42
CA TYR A 85 20.54 -12.46 -4.88
C TYR A 85 21.99 -12.32 -4.41
N SER A 86 22.32 -13.05 -3.35
CA SER A 86 23.68 -13.21 -2.84
C SER A 86 23.88 -14.65 -2.37
N ASP A 87 24.96 -15.30 -2.82
CA ASP A 87 25.33 -16.65 -2.40
C ASP A 87 25.58 -16.79 -0.88
N SER A 88 25.74 -15.67 -0.17
CA SER A 88 25.98 -15.64 1.28
C SER A 88 24.72 -15.88 2.13
N ASN A 89 23.54 -15.90 1.52
CA ASN A 89 22.28 -16.10 2.23
C ASN A 89 21.52 -17.33 1.71
N ILE A 90 20.84 -18.03 2.62
CA ILE A 90 19.88 -19.08 2.28
C ILE A 90 18.50 -18.43 2.19
N TYR A 91 17.88 -18.49 1.00
CA TYR A 91 16.58 -17.89 0.76
C TYR A 91 15.48 -18.95 0.77
N VAL A 92 14.35 -18.58 1.36
CA VAL A 92 13.11 -19.36 1.41
C VAL A 92 11.95 -18.50 0.93
N LEU A 93 11.20 -19.00 -0.04
CA LEU A 93 9.98 -18.38 -0.55
C LEU A 93 8.76 -19.15 -0.05
N GLN A 94 7.84 -18.46 0.63
CA GLN A 94 6.56 -19.00 1.05
C GLN A 94 5.44 -18.37 0.22
N ILE A 95 4.46 -19.18 -0.17
CA ILE A 95 3.23 -18.77 -0.86
C ILE A 95 2.05 -19.03 0.04
N ILE A 96 1.24 -18.00 0.28
CA ILE A 96 0.15 -17.99 1.25
C ILE A 96 -1.14 -17.55 0.55
N ASN A 97 -2.28 -18.19 0.83
CA ASN A 97 -3.57 -17.78 0.27
C ASN A 97 -4.23 -16.65 1.10
N GLN A 98 -5.37 -16.15 0.63
CA GLN A 98 -6.17 -15.12 1.32
C GLN A 98 -6.67 -15.50 2.73
N ASN A 99 -6.68 -16.79 3.07
CA ASN A 99 -7.05 -17.28 4.41
C ASN A 99 -5.82 -17.45 5.32
N ALA A 100 -4.68 -16.85 4.94
CA ALA A 100 -3.39 -17.00 5.62
C ALA A 100 -2.85 -18.44 5.70
N GLN A 101 -3.32 -19.34 4.83
CA GLN A 101 -2.84 -20.72 4.79
C GLN A 101 -1.59 -20.83 3.91
N LEU A 102 -0.55 -21.51 4.40
CA LEU A 102 0.65 -21.83 3.63
C LEU A 102 0.32 -22.86 2.56
N ILE A 103 0.52 -22.47 1.30
CA ILE A 103 0.20 -23.29 0.11
C ILE A 103 1.44 -23.97 -0.45
N ASN A 104 2.57 -23.28 -0.42
CA ASN A 104 3.81 -23.82 -0.95
C ASN A 104 5.02 -23.15 -0.29
N THR A 105 6.13 -23.90 -0.23
CA THR A 105 7.43 -23.42 0.22
C THR A 105 8.48 -23.85 -0.80
N ILE A 106 9.32 -22.91 -1.22
CA ILE A 106 10.48 -23.18 -2.07
C ILE A 106 11.72 -22.81 -1.26
N GLU A 107 12.55 -23.79 -0.97
CA GLU A 107 13.77 -23.65 -0.17
C GLU A 107 15.01 -23.75 -1.06
N ASN A 108 16.18 -23.44 -0.49
CA ASN A 108 17.48 -23.58 -1.13
C ASN A 108 17.55 -22.88 -2.50
N ILE A 109 16.99 -21.68 -2.59
CA ILE A 109 17.00 -20.87 -3.82
C ILE A 109 18.44 -20.42 -4.12
N LYS A 110 18.93 -20.74 -5.32
CA LYS A 110 20.31 -20.48 -5.78
C LYS A 110 20.41 -19.43 -6.89
N SER A 111 19.36 -18.65 -7.09
CA SER A 111 19.27 -17.66 -8.17
C SER A 111 18.41 -16.48 -7.72
N GLY A 112 18.68 -15.29 -8.29
CA GLY A 112 17.85 -14.11 -8.13
C GLY A 112 16.54 -14.14 -8.91
N GLU A 113 16.23 -15.26 -9.56
CA GLU A 113 14.98 -15.47 -10.26
C GLU A 113 14.35 -16.80 -9.83
N ILE A 114 13.08 -16.75 -9.42
CA ILE A 114 12.29 -17.92 -9.01
C ILE A 114 11.06 -18.00 -9.91
N GLU A 115 10.94 -19.07 -10.68
CA GLU A 115 9.73 -19.39 -11.43
C GLU A 115 8.68 -20.00 -10.47
N ILE A 116 7.54 -19.34 -10.34
CA ILE A 116 6.39 -19.80 -9.56
C ILE A 116 5.36 -20.34 -10.55
N ARG A 117 5.16 -21.66 -10.55
CA ARG A 117 4.13 -22.32 -11.37
C ARG A 117 2.82 -22.43 -10.62
N LYS A 118 1.71 -22.15 -11.29
CA LYS A 118 0.34 -22.26 -10.76
C LYS A 118 0.05 -23.62 -10.14
N GLY A 119 0.44 -24.70 -10.82
CA GLY A 119 0.17 -26.07 -10.36
C GLY A 119 -1.33 -26.27 -10.07
N LYS A 120 -1.64 -26.64 -8.81
CA LYS A 120 -3.02 -26.86 -8.33
C LYS A 120 -3.65 -25.63 -7.67
N MET A 121 -2.95 -24.49 -7.65
CA MET A 121 -3.49 -23.24 -7.11
C MET A 121 -4.67 -22.75 -7.94
N LYS A 122 -5.76 -22.39 -7.26
CA LYS A 122 -6.97 -21.88 -7.91
C LYS A 122 -6.75 -20.41 -8.33
N LYS A 123 -7.66 -19.90 -9.14
CA LYS A 123 -7.72 -18.47 -9.47
C LYS A 123 -7.96 -17.66 -8.19
N GLY A 124 -7.33 -16.50 -8.08
CA GLY A 124 -7.46 -15.64 -6.91
C GLY A 124 -6.19 -14.91 -6.50
N ILE A 125 -6.22 -14.34 -5.30
CA ILE A 125 -5.13 -13.55 -4.72
C ILE A 125 -4.30 -14.43 -3.81
N TYR A 126 -2.99 -14.35 -3.99
CA TYR A 126 -1.99 -15.01 -3.16
C TYR A 126 -0.95 -13.99 -2.69
N TYR A 127 -0.33 -14.29 -1.57
CA TYR A 127 0.74 -13.52 -0.98
C TYR A 127 2.02 -14.32 -1.06
N TYR A 128 3.14 -13.66 -1.34
CA TYR A 128 4.45 -14.29 -1.24
C TYR A 128 5.27 -13.62 -0.15
N ARG A 129 6.15 -14.40 0.49
CA ARG A 129 7.13 -13.94 1.46
C ARG A 129 8.47 -14.59 1.17
N LEU A 130 9.42 -13.80 0.71
CA LEU A 130 10.82 -14.18 0.56
C LEU A 130 11.58 -13.75 1.81
N HIS A 131 12.29 -14.67 2.43
CA HIS A 131 13.04 -14.38 3.64
C HIS A 131 14.34 -15.20 3.67
N THR A 132 15.25 -14.76 4.54
CA THR A 132 16.44 -15.48 4.95
C THR A 132 16.39 -15.68 6.46
N GLU A 133 17.41 -16.32 7.03
CA GLU A 133 17.57 -16.39 8.50
C GLU A 133 17.63 -15.00 9.17
N LYS A 134 18.08 -13.97 8.43
CA LYS A 134 18.21 -12.59 8.93
C LYS A 134 16.88 -11.82 8.91
N GLY A 135 15.85 -12.35 8.27
CA GLY A 135 14.53 -11.72 8.21
C GLY A 135 13.92 -11.68 6.81
N ILE A 136 12.82 -10.93 6.70
CA ILE A 136 12.05 -10.80 5.45
C ILE A 136 12.80 -9.90 4.47
N ILE A 137 13.05 -10.40 3.27
CA ILE A 137 13.67 -9.67 2.16
C ILE A 137 12.61 -9.04 1.27
N ALA A 138 11.52 -9.77 1.03
CA ALA A 138 10.45 -9.33 0.17
C ALA A 138 9.10 -9.88 0.65
N SER A 139 8.05 -9.09 0.45
CA SER A 139 6.69 -9.61 0.47
C SER A 139 5.84 -8.86 -0.53
N GLY A 140 4.81 -9.52 -1.04
CA GLY A 140 3.93 -8.91 -2.03
C GLY A 140 2.74 -9.78 -2.36
N LYS A 141 1.94 -9.30 -3.31
CA LYS A 141 0.73 -9.98 -3.78
C LYS A 141 0.93 -10.45 -5.22
N MET A 142 0.36 -11.59 -5.55
CA MET A 142 0.26 -12.11 -6.91
C MET A 142 -1.17 -12.55 -7.21
N ILE A 143 -1.59 -12.37 -8.45
CA ILE A 143 -2.94 -12.65 -8.91
C ILE A 143 -2.88 -13.77 -9.96
N ILE A 144 -3.63 -14.84 -9.71
CA ILE A 144 -3.77 -15.96 -10.64
C ILE A 144 -5.09 -15.85 -11.39
N ASN A 145 -5.01 -15.87 -12.72
CA ASN A 145 -6.14 -15.88 -13.65
C ASN A 145 -6.67 -17.27 -13.98
#